data_AF-A0A8J5J0B5-F1
#
_entry.id   AF-A0A8J5J0B5-F1
#
_cell.length_a   1.000
_cell.length_b   1.000
_cell.length_c   1.000
_cell.angle_alpha   90.00
_cell.angle_beta   90.00
_cell.angle_gamma   90.00
#
_symmetry.space_group_name_H-M   'P 1'
#
loop_
_entity.id
_entity.type
_entity.pdbx_description
1 polymer ?
#
loop_
_entity_poly.entity_id
_entity_poly.type
_entity_poly.pdbx_seq_one_letter_code
_entity_poly.pdbx_strand_id
1 'polypeptide(L)'
;MKVIGCQIKGAPGEKYWAALALYYSKFFDAYKEEGINFWAMTVQNEPEKPPLAVSQWETLRLTAEEERDFIKLNLGPLMKKNHPDVKIMANDDQKPGIMDRSAPFDDPESKKYLSGLAFHWYQNIDFILPGAGNYKNLLEFSETYPDMFMLGTEACSGYLPSLVGTGKGPALEDPDKAWKRAQHYARDIIENSNNMAAGWVDWNLFLDSDGGPNWAKNMVDAPILVDEKNGAEFYKQPMFYIMGHFSKFVPPGSKRIEFPKTDTLDDFHRCAFVTPNNQVVMQFLNRDSDEVTFTVKQTDSNTFTLTMPPHSMHTVSDAKTCADDTGYSIYPFTGKPTEEQMPAIWANPTCTGVLQDAIDSDLPDCTIDFEATQLNVRTELTVDATRCGVFESRRKMLRA
;
A
#
# COMPACT_ATOMS: atom_id res chain seq x y z
N MET A 1 12.52 -20.67 -20.75
CA MET A 1 13.08 -20.47 -19.40
C MET A 1 12.50 -21.55 -18.50
N LYS A 2 13.21 -22.01 -17.46
CA LYS A 2 12.63 -22.91 -16.43
C LYS A 2 12.10 -22.02 -15.29
N VAL A 3 11.14 -22.53 -14.50
CA VAL A 3 10.26 -21.71 -13.64
C VAL A 3 10.66 -21.73 -12.14
N ILE A 4 11.42 -22.74 -11.69
CA ILE A 4 11.71 -22.95 -10.25
C ILE A 4 13.22 -22.98 -9.99
N GLY A 5 13.72 -22.14 -9.07
CA GLY A 5 15.12 -22.15 -8.60
C GLY A 5 16.15 -21.82 -9.68
N CYS A 6 15.77 -20.97 -10.64
CA CYS A 6 16.49 -20.85 -11.90
C CYS A 6 17.53 -19.73 -11.91
N GLN A 7 18.52 -19.91 -12.79
CA GLN A 7 19.38 -18.85 -13.32
C GLN A 7 19.11 -18.74 -14.82
N ILE A 8 19.26 -17.54 -15.38
CA ILE A 8 19.22 -17.37 -16.84
C ILE A 8 20.49 -17.95 -17.44
N LYS A 9 20.37 -18.61 -18.59
CA LYS A 9 21.54 -19.11 -19.32
C LYS A 9 22.33 -17.96 -19.94
N GLY A 10 23.66 -18.04 -19.85
CA GLY A 10 24.54 -17.00 -20.41
C GLY A 10 24.59 -15.77 -19.53
N ALA A 11 25.20 -14.69 -20.02
CA ALA A 11 25.36 -13.44 -19.29
C ALA A 11 24.41 -12.34 -19.81
N PRO A 12 24.08 -11.32 -18.99
CA PRO A 12 23.43 -10.11 -19.46
C PRO A 12 24.11 -9.54 -20.72
N GLY A 13 23.30 -9.08 -21.67
CA GLY A 13 23.73 -8.74 -23.03
C GLY A 13 23.53 -9.87 -24.05
N GLU A 14 23.41 -11.13 -23.61
CA GLU A 14 23.21 -12.26 -24.53
C GLU A 14 21.73 -12.55 -24.85
N LYS A 15 21.52 -13.46 -25.80
CA LYS A 15 20.20 -13.77 -26.39
C LYS A 15 19.12 -14.18 -25.40
N TYR A 16 19.45 -14.86 -24.29
CA TYR A 16 18.45 -15.32 -23.33
C TYR A 16 18.01 -14.19 -22.38
N TRP A 17 18.91 -13.28 -22.03
CA TRP A 17 18.61 -12.07 -21.27
C TRP A 17 17.83 -11.07 -22.14
N ALA A 18 18.22 -10.91 -23.41
CA ALA A 18 17.45 -10.15 -24.39
C ALA A 18 16.03 -10.72 -24.57
N ALA A 19 15.87 -12.04 -24.54
CA ALA A 19 14.56 -12.68 -24.59
C ALA A 19 13.71 -12.40 -23.33
N LEU A 20 14.33 -12.30 -22.14
CA LEU A 20 13.60 -11.94 -20.92
C LEU A 20 13.13 -10.48 -20.97
N ALA A 21 13.98 -9.55 -21.39
CA ALA A 21 13.58 -8.16 -21.58
C ALA A 21 12.42 -8.04 -22.59
N LEU A 22 12.49 -8.79 -23.70
CA LEU A 22 11.40 -8.83 -24.68
C LEU A 22 10.10 -9.41 -24.11
N TYR A 23 10.21 -10.42 -23.24
CA TYR A 23 9.04 -10.96 -22.53
C TYR A 23 8.37 -9.89 -21.67
N TYR A 24 9.13 -9.12 -20.88
CA TYR A 24 8.59 -8.01 -20.10
C TYR A 24 7.93 -6.95 -21.00
N SER A 25 8.58 -6.51 -22.08
CA SER A 25 7.98 -5.55 -23.02
C SER A 25 6.64 -6.05 -23.57
N LYS A 26 6.56 -7.33 -23.97
CA LYS A 26 5.32 -7.91 -24.52
C LYS A 26 4.21 -8.05 -23.49
N PHE A 27 4.55 -8.25 -22.21
CA PHE A 27 3.57 -8.23 -21.13
C PHE A 27 2.87 -6.87 -21.04
N PHE A 28 3.63 -5.78 -21.06
CA PHE A 28 3.05 -4.42 -21.04
C PHE A 28 2.26 -4.11 -22.31
N ASP A 29 2.72 -4.56 -23.48
CA ASP A 29 1.95 -4.42 -24.73
C ASP A 29 0.58 -5.11 -24.60
N ALA A 30 0.57 -6.38 -24.16
CA ALA A 30 -0.66 -7.17 -24.05
C ALA A 30 -1.67 -6.58 -23.05
N TYR A 31 -1.21 -6.10 -21.89
CA TYR A 31 -2.13 -5.48 -20.92
C TYR A 31 -2.66 -4.12 -21.38
N LYS A 32 -1.84 -3.37 -22.13
CA LYS A 32 -2.29 -2.11 -22.73
C LYS A 32 -3.37 -2.35 -23.79
N GLU A 33 -3.29 -3.44 -24.55
CA GLU A 33 -4.35 -3.85 -25.48
C GLU A 33 -5.69 -4.13 -24.76
N GLU A 34 -5.62 -4.61 -23.51
CA GLU A 34 -6.79 -4.81 -22.63
C GLU A 34 -7.18 -3.53 -21.85
N GLY A 35 -6.58 -2.37 -22.15
CA GLY A 35 -6.87 -1.09 -21.50
C GLY A 35 -6.26 -0.91 -20.11
N ILE A 36 -5.34 -1.78 -19.70
CA ILE A 36 -4.66 -1.72 -18.40
C ILE A 36 -3.29 -1.10 -18.57
N ASN A 37 -3.10 0.09 -18.02
CA ASN A 37 -1.81 0.78 -18.00
C ASN A 37 -1.08 0.51 -16.68
N PHE A 38 0.18 0.11 -16.77
CA PHE A 38 1.05 -0.06 -15.60
C PHE A 38 1.81 1.21 -15.28
N TRP A 39 1.88 1.54 -13.99
CA TRP A 39 2.69 2.64 -13.47
C TRP A 39 4.18 2.27 -13.34
N ALA A 40 4.46 1.06 -12.90
CA ALA A 40 5.82 0.61 -12.58
C ALA A 40 5.99 -0.90 -12.73
N MET A 41 7.25 -1.33 -12.70
CA MET A 41 7.66 -2.72 -12.64
C MET A 41 8.88 -2.89 -11.72
N THR A 42 9.05 -4.08 -11.17
CA THR A 42 10.29 -4.52 -10.53
C THR A 42 11.08 -5.40 -11.50
N VAL A 43 12.40 -5.46 -11.38
CA VAL A 43 13.22 -6.26 -12.29
C VAL A 43 12.95 -7.76 -12.12
N GLN A 44 12.80 -8.19 -10.86
CA GLN A 44 12.55 -9.57 -10.48
C GLN A 44 12.06 -9.60 -9.04
N ASN A 45 10.99 -10.33 -8.75
CA ASN A 45 10.54 -10.61 -7.39
C ASN A 45 11.55 -11.52 -6.65
N GLU A 46 11.96 -11.11 -5.45
CA GLU A 46 12.86 -11.84 -4.54
C GLU A 46 14.05 -12.52 -5.26
N PRO A 47 14.91 -11.74 -5.94
CA PRO A 47 16.02 -12.27 -6.72
C PRO A 47 17.08 -12.94 -5.83
N GLU A 48 17.15 -12.63 -4.54
CA GLU A 48 18.14 -13.22 -3.65
C GLU A 48 17.82 -14.69 -3.38
N LYS A 49 18.85 -15.52 -3.27
CA LYS A 49 18.66 -16.91 -2.85
C LYS A 49 18.55 -16.94 -1.32
N PRO A 50 17.41 -17.36 -0.72
CA PRO A 50 17.31 -17.44 0.72
C PRO A 50 18.30 -18.49 1.26
N PRO A 51 18.87 -18.27 2.46
CA PRO A 51 19.84 -19.18 3.06
C PRO A 51 19.23 -20.57 3.34
N LEU A 52 17.91 -20.62 3.58
CA LEU A 52 17.13 -21.84 3.78
C LEU A 52 15.89 -21.79 2.88
N ALA A 53 15.82 -22.71 1.90
CA ALA A 53 14.65 -22.88 1.04
C ALA A 53 13.98 -24.22 1.36
N VAL A 54 13.01 -24.19 2.28
CA VAL A 54 12.25 -25.39 2.71
C VAL A 54 11.07 -25.72 1.79
N SER A 55 10.79 -24.87 0.82
CA SER A 55 9.72 -25.01 -0.17
C SER A 55 10.15 -24.33 -1.46
N GLN A 56 9.54 -24.73 -2.57
CA GLN A 56 9.89 -24.26 -3.91
C GLN A 56 8.65 -23.70 -4.60
N TRP A 57 8.80 -22.52 -5.16
CA TRP A 57 7.84 -21.84 -6.03
C TRP A 57 8.57 -21.08 -7.13
N GLU A 58 7.80 -20.39 -7.96
CA GLU A 58 8.25 -19.56 -9.06
C GLU A 58 9.35 -18.60 -8.60
N THR A 59 10.59 -18.79 -9.09
CA THR A 59 11.74 -17.99 -8.68
C THR A 59 12.79 -17.91 -9.79
N LEU A 60 13.36 -16.71 -9.95
CA LEU A 60 14.54 -16.47 -10.78
C LEU A 60 15.57 -15.73 -9.93
N ARG A 61 16.76 -16.31 -9.79
CA ARG A 61 17.81 -15.76 -8.94
C ARG A 61 18.74 -14.87 -9.75
N LEU A 62 19.03 -13.69 -9.22
CA LEU A 62 19.92 -12.69 -9.81
C LEU A 62 20.86 -12.14 -8.72
N THR A 63 22.16 -12.15 -8.97
CA THR A 63 23.08 -11.32 -8.16
C THR A 63 22.82 -9.84 -8.40
N ALA A 64 23.35 -8.97 -7.54
CA ALA A 64 23.23 -7.52 -7.73
C ALA A 64 23.90 -7.05 -9.04
N GLU A 65 25.02 -7.68 -9.41
CA GLU A 65 25.73 -7.40 -10.67
C GLU A 65 24.97 -7.91 -11.89
N GLU A 66 24.35 -9.10 -11.80
CA GLU A 66 23.49 -9.61 -12.87
C GLU A 66 22.27 -8.72 -13.10
N GLU A 67 21.63 -8.24 -12.01
CA GLU A 67 20.53 -7.28 -12.08
C GLU A 67 20.97 -5.96 -12.74
N ARG A 68 22.09 -5.37 -12.28
CA ARG A 68 22.71 -4.17 -12.87
C ARG A 68 22.96 -4.34 -14.37
N ASP A 69 23.64 -5.41 -14.76
CA ASP A 69 24.03 -5.62 -16.15
C ASP A 69 22.82 -5.96 -17.02
N PHE A 70 21.80 -6.62 -16.48
CA PHE A 70 20.53 -6.85 -17.17
C PHE A 70 19.78 -5.54 -17.45
N ILE A 71 19.67 -4.66 -16.44
CA ILE A 71 19.09 -3.32 -16.60
C ILE A 71 19.83 -2.56 -17.69
N LYS A 72 21.16 -2.48 -17.59
CA LYS A 72 22.02 -1.72 -18.49
C LYS A 72 22.01 -2.23 -19.93
N LEU A 73 22.15 -3.54 -20.13
CA LEU A 73 22.44 -4.14 -21.44
C LEU A 73 21.20 -4.64 -22.19
N ASN A 74 20.08 -4.89 -21.49
CA ASN A 74 18.89 -5.47 -22.11
C ASN A 74 17.60 -4.74 -21.73
N LEU A 75 17.25 -4.72 -20.44
CA LEU A 75 15.93 -4.31 -19.97
C LEU A 75 15.70 -2.81 -20.14
N GLY A 76 16.58 -1.99 -19.56
CA GLY A 76 16.48 -0.54 -19.57
C GLY A 76 16.37 0.07 -20.97
N PRO A 77 17.29 -0.25 -21.91
CA PRO A 77 17.21 0.25 -23.29
C PRO A 77 15.91 -0.13 -24.00
N LEU A 78 15.43 -1.36 -23.81
CA LEU A 78 14.21 -1.84 -24.46
C LEU A 78 12.96 -1.18 -23.88
N MET A 79 12.85 -1.12 -22.54
CA MET A 79 11.73 -0.47 -21.87
C MET A 79 11.70 1.02 -22.15
N LYS A 80 12.85 1.71 -22.16
CA LYS A 80 12.89 3.13 -22.52
C LYS A 80 12.40 3.41 -23.94
N LYS A 81 12.62 2.46 -24.87
CA LYS A 81 12.17 2.57 -26.26
C LYS A 81 10.67 2.30 -26.41
N ASN A 82 10.17 1.23 -25.78
CA ASN A 82 8.82 0.74 -26.04
C ASN A 82 7.78 1.26 -25.03
N HIS A 83 8.20 1.48 -23.78
CA HIS A 83 7.37 1.79 -22.62
C HIS A 83 8.01 2.91 -21.77
N PRO A 84 8.27 4.10 -22.36
CA PRO A 84 9.09 5.14 -21.73
C PRO A 84 8.53 5.70 -20.41
N ASP A 85 7.25 5.49 -20.15
CA ASP A 85 6.53 5.99 -18.97
C ASP A 85 6.48 4.98 -17.82
N VAL A 86 6.78 3.69 -18.08
CA VAL A 86 6.81 2.65 -17.04
C VAL A 86 8.07 2.81 -16.19
N LYS A 87 7.88 3.01 -14.88
CA LYS A 87 8.98 3.11 -13.92
C LYS A 87 9.62 1.74 -13.67
N ILE A 88 10.94 1.71 -13.48
CA ILE A 88 11.67 0.47 -13.14
C ILE A 88 12.23 0.60 -11.74
N MET A 89 11.97 -0.41 -10.90
CA MET A 89 12.51 -0.54 -9.55
C MET A 89 13.42 -1.77 -9.48
N ALA A 90 14.56 -1.63 -8.79
CA ALA A 90 15.48 -2.73 -8.53
C ALA A 90 15.31 -3.26 -7.09
N ASN A 91 16.01 -4.36 -6.79
CA ASN A 91 15.98 -5.12 -5.53
C ASN A 91 14.74 -6.02 -5.38
N ASP A 92 13.58 -5.45 -5.01
CA ASP A 92 12.31 -6.19 -4.78
C ASP A 92 12.49 -7.41 -3.86
N ASP A 93 13.23 -7.19 -2.78
CA ASP A 93 13.58 -8.19 -1.77
C ASP A 93 13.75 -7.54 -0.39
N GLN A 94 14.19 -8.31 0.60
CA GLN A 94 14.13 -7.92 2.01
C GLN A 94 14.96 -6.68 2.38
N LYS A 95 14.45 -5.88 3.33
CA LYS A 95 15.14 -4.68 3.87
C LYS A 95 16.59 -4.90 4.36
N PRO A 96 16.94 -6.01 5.04
CA PRO A 96 18.32 -6.24 5.49
C PRO A 96 19.36 -6.17 4.37
N GLY A 97 19.03 -6.67 3.17
CA GLY A 97 19.96 -6.81 2.04
C GLY A 97 20.02 -5.60 1.09
N ILE A 98 19.32 -4.50 1.39
CA ILE A 98 19.22 -3.34 0.47
C ILE A 98 20.59 -2.81 0.04
N MET A 99 21.49 -2.56 1.00
CA MET A 99 22.80 -1.98 0.71
C MET A 99 23.75 -2.99 0.06
N ASP A 100 23.62 -4.28 0.39
CA ASP A 100 24.39 -5.35 -0.25
C ASP A 100 24.01 -5.54 -1.73
N ARG A 101 22.81 -5.10 -2.11
CA ARG A 101 22.28 -5.16 -3.48
C ARG A 101 22.29 -3.81 -4.21
N SER A 102 23.15 -2.88 -3.80
CA SER A 102 23.27 -1.52 -4.35
C SER A 102 23.84 -1.43 -5.79
N ALA A 103 24.43 -2.49 -6.32
CA ALA A 103 25.12 -2.47 -7.63
C ALA A 103 24.31 -1.88 -8.81
N PRO A 104 22.98 -2.08 -8.94
CA PRO A 104 22.16 -1.43 -9.97
C PRO A 104 22.12 0.10 -9.86
N PHE A 105 22.26 0.64 -8.66
CA PHE A 105 22.23 2.07 -8.35
C PHE A 105 23.62 2.71 -8.42
N ASP A 106 24.68 1.94 -8.20
CA ASP A 106 26.06 2.44 -8.26
C ASP A 106 26.59 2.66 -9.67
N ASP A 107 26.10 1.91 -10.67
CA ASP A 107 26.50 2.08 -12.07
C ASP A 107 25.59 3.08 -12.78
N PRO A 108 26.10 4.25 -13.23
CA PRO A 108 25.30 5.27 -13.92
C PRO A 108 24.59 4.74 -15.18
N GLU A 109 25.16 3.75 -15.86
CA GLU A 109 24.57 3.18 -17.07
C GLU A 109 23.38 2.26 -16.78
N SER A 110 23.28 1.72 -15.56
CA SER A 110 22.10 1.05 -15.03
C SER A 110 21.14 2.06 -14.40
N LYS A 111 21.65 2.89 -13.46
CA LYS A 111 20.89 3.85 -12.66
C LYS A 111 20.00 4.77 -13.50
N LYS A 112 20.45 5.20 -14.68
CA LYS A 112 19.66 6.08 -15.58
C LYS A 112 18.32 5.50 -16.05
N TYR A 113 18.10 4.20 -15.90
CA TYR A 113 16.83 3.54 -16.21
C TYR A 113 15.97 3.28 -14.97
N LEU A 114 16.52 3.43 -13.77
CA LEU A 114 15.83 3.19 -12.52
C LEU A 114 15.07 4.44 -12.06
N SER A 115 13.94 4.21 -11.40
CA SER A 115 13.16 5.26 -10.74
C SER A 115 13.17 5.11 -9.21
N GLY A 116 13.42 3.91 -8.69
CA GLY A 116 13.37 3.67 -7.25
C GLY A 116 13.85 2.29 -6.81
N LEU A 117 13.80 2.09 -5.50
CA LEU A 117 14.04 0.84 -4.80
C LEU A 117 12.71 0.18 -4.42
N ALA A 118 12.57 -1.11 -4.71
CA ALA A 118 11.51 -1.95 -4.17
C ALA A 118 12.05 -2.81 -3.01
N PHE A 119 11.27 -3.03 -1.96
CA PHE A 119 11.70 -3.85 -0.82
C PHE A 119 10.53 -4.56 -0.11
N HIS A 120 10.85 -5.67 0.56
CA HIS A 120 9.90 -6.57 1.24
C HIS A 120 10.06 -6.55 2.78
N TRP A 121 9.16 -7.23 3.51
CA TRP A 121 9.10 -7.20 4.98
C TRP A 121 9.70 -8.43 5.70
N TYR A 122 9.68 -9.61 5.12
CA TYR A 122 9.70 -10.89 5.85
C TYR A 122 10.91 -11.21 6.73
N GLN A 123 12.09 -10.66 6.44
CA GLN A 123 13.28 -10.84 7.28
C GLN A 123 13.42 -9.81 8.41
N ASN A 124 12.44 -8.92 8.58
CA ASN A 124 12.37 -8.07 9.76
C ASN A 124 12.08 -8.93 10.98
N ILE A 125 13.07 -9.16 11.85
CA ILE A 125 12.88 -9.90 13.11
C ILE A 125 12.30 -9.02 14.22
N ASP A 126 11.69 -7.89 13.86
CA ASP A 126 11.19 -6.86 14.78
C ASP A 126 9.95 -7.28 15.58
N PHE A 127 9.32 -8.36 15.16
CA PHE A 127 8.27 -9.08 15.89
C PHE A 127 8.82 -9.97 17.04
N ILE A 128 10.14 -10.28 17.05
CA ILE A 128 10.84 -10.99 18.14
C ILE A 128 11.73 -10.02 18.95
N LEU A 129 12.41 -9.09 18.28
CA LEU A 129 13.37 -8.16 18.90
C LEU A 129 12.93 -6.71 18.66
N PRO A 130 12.51 -5.97 19.71
CA PRO A 130 12.24 -4.54 19.60
C PRO A 130 13.42 -3.79 18.97
N GLY A 131 13.20 -3.09 17.85
CA GLY A 131 14.22 -2.29 17.15
C GLY A 131 14.87 -2.94 15.92
N ALA A 132 14.54 -4.19 15.59
CA ALA A 132 15.17 -4.95 14.49
C ALA A 132 14.43 -4.88 13.14
N GLY A 133 13.72 -3.78 12.87
CA GLY A 133 12.90 -3.62 11.64
C GLY A 133 13.68 -3.17 10.40
N ASN A 134 15.00 -2.99 10.54
CA ASN A 134 15.93 -2.58 9.49
C ASN A 134 15.56 -1.26 8.80
N TYR A 135 14.77 -0.42 9.46
CA TYR A 135 14.35 0.88 8.92
C TYR A 135 15.53 1.84 8.67
N LYS A 136 16.63 1.67 9.41
CA LYS A 136 17.87 2.43 9.19
C LYS A 136 18.46 2.20 7.80
N ASN A 137 18.29 1.00 7.22
CA ASN A 137 18.77 0.71 5.87
C ASN A 137 17.99 1.52 4.82
N LEU A 138 16.70 1.78 5.06
CA LEU A 138 15.90 2.66 4.20
C LEU A 138 16.43 4.10 4.27
N LEU A 139 16.71 4.59 5.48
CA LEU A 139 17.28 5.92 5.65
C LEU A 139 18.65 6.03 4.97
N GLU A 140 19.55 5.08 5.20
CA GLU A 140 20.88 5.03 4.56
C GLU A 140 20.78 5.00 3.02
N PHE A 141 19.88 4.19 2.47
CA PHE A 141 19.63 4.18 1.03
C PHE A 141 19.14 5.54 0.53
N SER A 142 18.19 6.16 1.22
CA SER A 142 17.63 7.46 0.81
C SER A 142 18.67 8.59 0.86
N GLU A 143 19.61 8.55 1.81
CA GLU A 143 20.72 9.50 1.91
C GLU A 143 21.75 9.27 0.80
N THR A 144 21.98 8.01 0.42
CA THR A 144 22.94 7.62 -0.63
C THR A 144 22.40 7.89 -2.03
N TYR A 145 21.11 7.65 -2.27
CA TYR A 145 20.44 7.80 -3.56
C TYR A 145 19.20 8.71 -3.46
N PRO A 146 19.37 10.01 -3.20
CA PRO A 146 18.27 10.94 -2.93
C PRO A 146 17.34 11.19 -4.12
N ASP A 147 17.74 10.78 -5.33
CA ASP A 147 16.97 10.84 -6.57
C ASP A 147 16.06 9.61 -6.79
N MET A 148 16.15 8.59 -5.93
CA MET A 148 15.40 7.34 -6.03
C MET A 148 14.29 7.30 -4.97
N PHE A 149 13.04 7.05 -5.39
CA PHE A 149 12.00 6.76 -4.39
C PHE A 149 12.18 5.35 -3.83
N MET A 150 11.59 5.07 -2.67
CA MET A 150 11.54 3.72 -2.12
C MET A 150 10.08 3.29 -1.95
N LEU A 151 9.77 2.03 -2.25
CA LEU A 151 8.42 1.47 -2.12
C LEU A 151 8.49 0.10 -1.44
N GLY A 152 7.74 -0.07 -0.35
CA GLY A 152 7.49 -1.39 0.20
C GLY A 152 6.52 -2.11 -0.74
N THR A 153 7.01 -3.03 -1.56
CA THR A 153 6.24 -3.67 -2.64
C THR A 153 5.51 -4.93 -2.21
N GLU A 154 5.91 -5.51 -1.08
CA GLU A 154 5.29 -6.71 -0.55
C GLU A 154 5.44 -6.82 0.98
N ALA A 155 4.32 -7.16 1.61
CA ALA A 155 4.23 -7.45 3.03
C ALA A 155 3.05 -8.39 3.30
N CYS A 156 3.25 -9.38 4.19
CA CYS A 156 2.16 -10.20 4.71
C CYS A 156 2.43 -10.68 6.13
N SER A 157 1.37 -11.09 6.82
CA SER A 157 1.45 -11.85 8.08
C SER A 157 1.12 -13.32 7.84
N GLY A 158 1.36 -14.18 8.84
CA GLY A 158 1.00 -15.60 8.71
C GLY A 158 2.03 -16.46 7.98
N TYR A 159 3.24 -15.95 7.73
CA TYR A 159 4.29 -16.66 6.98
C TYR A 159 5.25 -17.48 7.87
N LEU A 160 5.26 -17.22 9.18
CA LEU A 160 6.18 -17.86 10.13
C LEU A 160 5.65 -19.20 10.64
N PRO A 161 6.53 -20.15 11.02
CA PRO A 161 6.10 -21.37 11.70
C PRO A 161 5.27 -21.07 12.97
N SER A 162 4.27 -21.90 13.29
CA SER A 162 3.30 -21.64 14.37
C SER A 162 3.91 -21.42 15.78
N LEU A 163 5.14 -21.89 16.01
CA LEU A 163 5.85 -21.68 17.28
C LEU A 163 6.60 -20.33 17.36
N VAL A 164 6.56 -19.53 16.30
CA VAL A 164 7.34 -18.29 16.16
C VAL A 164 6.43 -17.14 15.71
N GLY A 165 6.60 -15.97 16.32
CA GLY A 165 5.88 -14.76 15.94
C GLY A 165 4.36 -14.91 16.11
N THR A 166 3.60 -14.64 15.04
CA THR A 166 2.13 -14.80 15.01
C THR A 166 1.69 -16.09 14.31
N GLY A 167 2.61 -17.01 14.03
CA GLY A 167 2.35 -18.32 13.44
C GLY A 167 1.88 -18.32 11.98
N LYS A 168 1.61 -19.52 11.43
CA LYS A 168 1.32 -19.74 10.01
C LYS A 168 -0.18 -19.64 9.70
N GLY A 169 -0.53 -19.05 8.55
CA GLY A 169 -1.90 -19.00 8.02
C GLY A 169 -2.81 -17.98 8.74
N PRO A 170 -4.11 -17.96 8.41
CA PRO A 170 -5.06 -16.99 8.95
C PRO A 170 -5.26 -17.07 10.47
N ALA A 171 -5.68 -15.95 11.08
CA ALA A 171 -5.90 -15.82 12.53
C ALA A 171 -7.36 -15.46 12.88
N LEU A 172 -8.32 -15.84 12.05
CA LEU A 172 -9.72 -15.41 12.15
C LEU A 172 -10.36 -15.70 13.53
N GLU A 173 -10.01 -16.84 14.14
CA GLU A 173 -10.56 -17.27 15.44
C GLU A 173 -9.72 -16.84 16.65
N ASP A 174 -8.64 -16.08 16.44
CA ASP A 174 -7.70 -15.65 17.47
C ASP A 174 -7.57 -14.11 17.46
N PRO A 175 -8.43 -13.39 18.21
CA PRO A 175 -8.50 -11.94 18.15
C PRO A 175 -7.20 -11.26 18.61
N ASP A 176 -6.50 -11.83 19.61
CA ASP A 176 -5.24 -11.28 20.10
C ASP A 176 -4.15 -11.38 19.03
N LYS A 177 -4.05 -12.53 18.37
CA LYS A 177 -3.12 -12.72 17.24
C LYS A 177 -3.47 -11.83 16.06
N ALA A 178 -4.75 -11.75 15.69
CA ALA A 178 -5.21 -10.89 14.59
C ALA A 178 -4.91 -9.41 14.87
N TRP A 179 -5.11 -8.95 16.10
CA TRP A 179 -4.79 -7.59 16.51
C TRP A 179 -3.28 -7.32 16.51
N LYS A 180 -2.46 -8.28 16.97
CA LYS A 180 -1.00 -8.17 16.91
C LYS A 180 -0.48 -8.05 15.47
N ARG A 181 -1.05 -8.80 14.51
CA ARG A 181 -0.74 -8.66 13.07
C ARG A 181 -1.09 -7.27 12.56
N ALA A 182 -2.24 -6.73 12.97
CA ALA A 182 -2.63 -5.36 12.67
C ALA A 182 -1.61 -4.33 13.18
N GLN A 183 -1.17 -4.45 14.43
CA GLN A 183 -0.16 -3.54 15.00
C GLN A 183 1.19 -3.64 14.27
N HIS A 184 1.57 -4.84 13.82
CA HIS A 184 2.76 -5.03 13.01
C HIS A 184 2.67 -4.27 11.67
N TYR A 185 1.52 -4.33 10.97
CA TYR A 185 1.27 -3.53 9.76
C TYR A 185 1.38 -2.03 10.05
N ALA A 186 0.71 -1.56 11.11
CA ALA A 186 0.71 -0.14 11.47
C ALA A 186 2.12 0.38 11.73
N ARG A 187 2.91 -0.39 12.49
CA ARG A 187 4.30 -0.06 12.80
C ARG A 187 5.15 -0.04 11.53
N ASP A 188 5.08 -1.06 10.67
CA ASP A 188 5.91 -1.10 9.47
C ASP A 188 5.56 0.07 8.53
N ILE A 189 4.28 0.37 8.31
CA ILE A 189 3.86 1.53 7.49
C ILE A 189 4.37 2.86 8.09
N ILE A 190 4.23 3.07 9.40
CA ILE A 190 4.71 4.28 10.09
C ILE A 190 6.22 4.40 9.94
N GLU A 191 6.97 3.35 10.26
CA GLU A 191 8.42 3.39 10.28
C GLU A 191 9.02 3.43 8.87
N ASN A 192 8.39 2.78 7.88
CA ASN A 192 8.76 2.94 6.47
C ASN A 192 8.59 4.41 6.03
N SER A 193 7.46 5.03 6.38
CA SER A 193 7.18 6.44 6.06
C SER A 193 8.15 7.40 6.76
N ASN A 194 8.49 7.14 8.03
CA ASN A 194 9.46 7.92 8.78
C ASN A 194 10.88 7.78 8.24
N ASN A 195 11.18 6.67 7.55
CA ASN A 195 12.45 6.41 6.89
C ASN A 195 12.33 6.52 5.37
N MET A 196 11.57 7.52 4.90
CA MET A 196 11.56 8.02 3.51
C MET A 196 10.96 7.10 2.45
N ALA A 197 10.28 6.01 2.84
CA ALA A 197 9.49 5.23 1.88
C ALA A 197 8.26 6.04 1.40
N ALA A 198 8.00 5.97 0.09
CA ALA A 198 6.91 6.70 -0.57
C ALA A 198 5.59 5.93 -0.58
N GLY A 199 5.59 4.66 -0.19
CA GLY A 199 4.39 3.83 -0.14
C GLY A 199 4.64 2.45 0.45
N TRP A 200 3.57 1.68 0.56
CA TRP A 200 3.54 0.35 1.16
C TRP A 200 2.42 -0.48 0.52
N VAL A 201 2.71 -1.73 0.19
CA VAL A 201 1.81 -2.63 -0.55
C VAL A 201 1.67 -3.96 0.20
N ASP A 202 0.42 -4.33 0.50
CA ASP A 202 0.08 -5.65 1.05
C ASP A 202 0.18 -6.73 -0.02
N TRP A 203 0.35 -7.99 0.39
CA TRP A 203 0.57 -9.10 -0.54
C TRP A 203 -0.71 -9.57 -1.25
N ASN A 204 -1.54 -10.39 -0.59
CA ASN A 204 -2.78 -10.91 -1.18
C ASN A 204 -3.96 -10.05 -0.72
N LEU A 205 -4.64 -9.40 -1.66
CA LEU A 205 -5.82 -8.57 -1.37
C LEU A 205 -6.89 -9.34 -0.56
N PHE A 206 -7.08 -10.62 -0.89
CA PHE A 206 -7.92 -11.55 -0.16
C PHE A 206 -7.42 -12.99 -0.32
N LEU A 207 -7.73 -13.85 0.65
CA LEU A 207 -7.50 -15.29 0.62
C LEU A 207 -8.74 -16.02 1.11
N ASP A 208 -8.80 -17.34 0.92
CA ASP A 208 -9.80 -18.17 1.61
C ASP A 208 -9.50 -18.26 3.13
N SER A 209 -10.43 -18.84 3.90
CA SER A 209 -10.27 -19.04 5.34
C SER A 209 -9.12 -19.98 5.74
N ASP A 210 -8.53 -20.71 4.79
CA ASP A 210 -7.37 -21.58 4.96
C ASP A 210 -6.04 -20.88 4.57
N GLY A 211 -6.10 -19.64 4.06
CA GLY A 211 -4.94 -18.83 3.64
C GLY A 211 -4.44 -19.13 2.23
N GLY A 212 -5.31 -19.65 1.36
CA GLY A 212 -5.02 -20.03 -0.02
C GLY A 212 -6.01 -19.43 -1.04
N PRO A 213 -6.10 -20.02 -2.25
CA PRO A 213 -5.37 -21.22 -2.70
C PRO A 213 -3.88 -20.93 -2.94
N ASN A 214 -3.01 -21.86 -2.54
CA ASN A 214 -1.57 -21.78 -2.82
C ASN A 214 -1.02 -23.17 -3.22
N TRP A 215 -0.52 -23.31 -4.44
CA TRP A 215 -0.08 -24.59 -5.00
C TRP A 215 1.13 -25.17 -4.25
N ALA A 216 2.02 -24.31 -3.74
CA ALA A 216 3.19 -24.67 -2.94
C ALA A 216 2.86 -24.87 -1.44
N LYS A 217 1.58 -24.74 -1.06
CA LYS A 217 1.10 -24.83 0.34
C LYS A 217 1.77 -23.82 1.28
N ASN A 218 2.19 -22.68 0.73
CA ASN A 218 2.72 -21.56 1.49
C ASN A 218 1.59 -20.63 1.96
N MET A 219 0.70 -21.17 2.81
CA MET A 219 -0.45 -20.40 3.31
C MET A 219 0.00 -19.27 4.22
N VAL A 220 -0.59 -18.10 4.02
CA VAL A 220 -0.36 -16.87 4.79
C VAL A 220 -1.70 -16.27 5.21
N ASP A 221 -1.66 -15.11 5.85
CA ASP A 221 -2.86 -14.35 6.20
C ASP A 221 -3.12 -13.23 5.17
N ALA A 222 -4.34 -12.70 5.15
CA ALA A 222 -4.72 -11.56 4.30
C ALA A 222 -5.68 -10.59 5.02
N PRO A 223 -5.69 -9.30 4.69
CA PRO A 223 -6.62 -8.33 5.31
C PRO A 223 -8.09 -8.68 5.11
N ILE A 224 -8.43 -9.43 4.07
CA ILE A 224 -9.77 -9.93 3.79
C ILE A 224 -9.72 -11.44 3.62
N LEU A 225 -10.58 -12.16 4.33
CA LEU A 225 -10.78 -13.60 4.15
C LEU A 225 -12.15 -13.87 3.55
N VAL A 226 -12.24 -14.71 2.54
CA VAL A 226 -13.50 -15.09 1.89
C VAL A 226 -13.89 -16.49 2.33
N ASP A 227 -15.13 -16.63 2.82
CA ASP A 227 -15.73 -17.92 3.12
C ASP A 227 -16.77 -18.28 2.07
N GLU A 228 -16.31 -19.01 1.06
CA GLU A 228 -17.16 -19.58 0.02
C GLU A 228 -17.94 -20.82 0.50
N LYS A 229 -17.51 -21.46 1.60
CA LYS A 229 -18.10 -22.73 2.09
C LYS A 229 -19.39 -22.48 2.87
N ASN A 230 -19.49 -21.39 3.62
CA ASN A 230 -20.58 -21.15 4.58
C ASN A 230 -21.59 -20.05 4.19
N GLY A 231 -21.52 -19.45 3.00
CA GLY A 231 -22.56 -18.50 2.57
C GLY A 231 -22.15 -17.37 1.64
N ALA A 232 -20.93 -17.40 1.07
CA ALA A 232 -20.37 -16.30 0.29
C ALA A 232 -20.26 -15.01 1.13
N GLU A 233 -19.65 -15.13 2.31
CA GLU A 233 -19.32 -14.01 3.19
C GLU A 233 -17.83 -13.66 3.10
N PHE A 234 -17.47 -12.47 3.57
CA PHE A 234 -16.07 -12.09 3.74
C PHE A 234 -15.84 -11.42 5.09
N TYR A 235 -14.66 -11.66 5.66
CA TYR A 235 -14.22 -11.11 6.93
C TYR A 235 -13.13 -10.08 6.69
N LYS A 236 -13.42 -8.83 7.05
CA LYS A 236 -12.40 -7.78 7.12
C LYS A 236 -11.65 -7.93 8.44
N GLN A 237 -10.39 -8.32 8.37
CA GLN A 237 -9.54 -8.48 9.53
C GLN A 237 -9.04 -7.14 10.07
N PRO A 238 -8.55 -7.08 11.31
CA PRO A 238 -7.90 -5.90 11.87
C PRO A 238 -6.88 -5.23 10.94
N MET A 239 -6.08 -6.00 10.19
CA MET A 239 -5.11 -5.49 9.21
C MET A 239 -5.75 -4.60 8.15
N PHE A 240 -6.98 -4.92 7.69
CA PHE A 240 -7.72 -4.09 6.74
C PHE A 240 -7.99 -2.70 7.30
N TYR A 241 -8.43 -2.63 8.55
CA TYR A 241 -8.74 -1.35 9.19
C TYR A 241 -7.48 -0.54 9.45
N ILE A 242 -6.38 -1.18 9.86
CA ILE A 242 -5.07 -0.53 10.02
C ILE A 242 -4.60 0.06 8.69
N MET A 243 -4.62 -0.69 7.59
CA MET A 243 -4.29 -0.14 6.28
C MET A 243 -5.20 1.05 5.92
N GLY A 244 -6.48 0.97 6.28
CA GLY A 244 -7.44 2.06 6.14
C GLY A 244 -7.08 3.34 6.90
N HIS A 245 -6.39 3.28 8.04
CA HIS A 245 -5.90 4.46 8.75
C HIS A 245 -4.86 5.27 7.95
N PHE A 246 -4.22 4.65 6.95
CA PHE A 246 -3.28 5.30 6.03
C PHE A 246 -3.92 5.56 4.68
N SER A 247 -4.35 4.52 3.95
CA SER A 247 -4.78 4.61 2.55
C SER A 247 -5.97 5.54 2.35
N LYS A 248 -6.83 5.64 3.35
CA LYS A 248 -8.01 6.50 3.33
C LYS A 248 -7.70 7.97 3.56
N PHE A 249 -6.67 8.27 4.38
CA PHE A 249 -6.40 9.63 4.86
C PHE A 249 -5.15 10.24 4.21
N VAL A 250 -4.28 9.44 3.58
CA VAL A 250 -3.04 9.88 2.95
C VAL A 250 -3.11 9.59 1.45
N PRO A 251 -3.80 10.44 0.66
CA PRO A 251 -3.94 10.23 -0.78
C PRO A 251 -2.59 10.37 -1.51
N PRO A 252 -2.48 9.85 -2.75
CA PRO A 252 -1.31 10.04 -3.60
C PRO A 252 -0.90 11.51 -3.70
N GLY A 253 0.42 11.78 -3.66
CA GLY A 253 0.96 13.14 -3.66
C GLY A 253 1.05 13.81 -2.28
N SER A 254 0.55 13.16 -1.22
CA SER A 254 0.80 13.59 0.16
C SER A 254 2.30 13.59 0.47
N LYS A 255 2.74 14.55 1.28
CA LYS A 255 4.14 14.71 1.68
C LYS A 255 4.29 14.43 3.17
N ARG A 256 5.16 13.49 3.53
CA ARG A 256 5.52 13.24 4.92
C ARG A 256 6.19 14.49 5.50
N ILE A 257 5.75 14.92 6.68
CA ILE A 257 6.36 16.04 7.44
C ILE A 257 7.09 15.53 8.67
N GLU A 258 8.04 16.31 9.16
CA GLU A 258 8.80 15.94 10.35
C GLU A 258 7.91 15.96 11.58
N PHE A 259 7.95 14.86 12.35
CA PHE A 259 7.17 14.73 13.57
C PHE A 259 8.08 14.31 14.74
N PRO A 260 8.87 15.24 15.31
CA PRO A 260 9.92 14.93 16.27
C PRO A 260 9.39 14.41 17.62
N LYS A 261 10.15 13.51 18.27
CA LYS A 261 9.88 12.97 19.62
C LYS A 261 10.41 13.96 20.64
N THR A 262 9.55 14.45 21.54
CA THR A 262 9.98 15.28 22.68
C THR A 262 10.27 14.42 23.92
N ASP A 263 9.50 13.35 24.10
CA ASP A 263 9.71 12.31 25.13
C ASP A 263 9.73 10.92 24.49
N THR A 264 10.47 10.00 25.09
CA THR A 264 10.52 8.60 24.66
C THR A 264 9.42 7.81 25.35
N LEU A 265 8.43 7.40 24.57
CA LEU A 265 7.46 6.36 24.92
C LEU A 265 7.92 5.05 24.30
N ASP A 266 7.78 3.93 25.03
CA ASP A 266 8.44 2.66 24.71
C ASP A 266 7.93 2.05 23.39
N ASP A 267 6.65 1.64 23.30
CA ASP A 267 6.06 1.04 22.09
C ASP A 267 4.98 1.93 21.45
N PHE A 268 5.32 3.21 21.32
CA PHE A 268 4.48 4.25 20.71
C PHE A 268 5.08 4.79 19.42
N HIS A 269 4.30 4.69 18.33
CA HIS A 269 4.71 5.07 16.98
C HIS A 269 3.81 6.16 16.41
N ARG A 270 4.37 7.00 15.53
CA ARG A 270 3.61 8.03 14.82
C ARG A 270 4.29 8.48 13.54
N CYS A 271 3.49 9.01 12.63
CA CYS A 271 3.95 9.77 11.46
C CYS A 271 2.92 10.84 11.12
N ALA A 272 3.32 11.80 10.27
CA ALA A 272 2.43 12.87 9.83
C ALA A 272 2.68 13.23 8.37
N PHE A 273 1.62 13.68 7.72
CA PHE A 273 1.59 14.04 6.30
C PHE A 273 0.85 15.36 6.10
N VAL A 274 1.22 16.07 5.04
CA VAL A 274 0.41 17.13 4.44
C VAL A 274 -0.14 16.60 3.13
N THR A 275 -1.45 16.58 2.98
CA THR A 275 -2.13 16.12 1.76
C THR A 275 -2.00 17.17 0.63
N PRO A 276 -2.27 16.82 -0.63
CA PRO A 276 -2.34 17.80 -1.73
C PRO A 276 -3.33 18.95 -1.48
N ASN A 277 -4.32 18.73 -0.61
CA ASN A 277 -5.29 19.73 -0.21
C ASN A 277 -4.86 20.54 1.02
N ASN A 278 -3.57 20.50 1.39
CA ASN A 278 -2.98 21.19 2.54
C ASN A 278 -3.55 20.78 3.91
N GLN A 279 -4.13 19.58 4.02
CA GLN A 279 -4.59 19.03 5.30
C GLN A 279 -3.45 18.32 6.00
N VAL A 280 -3.31 18.52 7.31
CA VAL A 280 -2.39 17.77 8.16
C VAL A 280 -3.08 16.52 8.67
N VAL A 281 -2.48 15.36 8.38
CA VAL A 281 -2.92 14.04 8.83
C VAL A 281 -1.84 13.45 9.72
N MET A 282 -2.19 13.05 10.93
CA MET A 282 -1.31 12.45 11.91
C MET A 282 -1.81 11.04 12.24
N GLN A 283 -0.95 10.04 12.11
CA GLN A 283 -1.23 8.69 12.62
C GLN A 283 -0.47 8.46 13.92
N PHE A 284 -1.14 7.82 14.88
CA PHE A 284 -0.58 7.40 16.15
C PHE A 284 -0.93 5.94 16.38
N LEU A 285 0.02 5.19 16.93
CA LEU A 285 -0.12 3.78 17.27
C LEU A 285 0.42 3.58 18.68
N ASN A 286 -0.46 3.18 19.60
CA ASN A 286 -0.10 2.72 20.93
C ASN A 286 -0.07 1.19 20.92
N ARG A 287 1.10 0.58 21.04
CA ARG A 287 1.24 -0.88 21.18
C ARG A 287 1.47 -1.31 22.63
N ASP A 288 1.63 -0.36 23.55
CA ASP A 288 1.76 -0.62 24.97
C ASP A 288 0.45 -1.21 25.54
N SER A 289 0.59 -1.95 26.64
CA SER A 289 -0.54 -2.48 27.42
C SER A 289 -1.16 -1.44 28.35
N ASP A 290 -0.56 -0.25 28.44
CA ASP A 290 -1.03 0.87 29.22
C ASP A 290 -1.57 1.98 28.32
N GLU A 291 -2.45 2.80 28.90
CA GLU A 291 -2.95 4.02 28.27
C GLU A 291 -1.81 5.05 28.14
N VAL A 292 -1.76 5.72 26.99
CA VAL A 292 -0.77 6.77 26.73
C VAL A 292 -1.48 8.10 26.54
N THR A 293 -1.16 9.08 27.39
CA THR A 293 -1.59 10.47 27.22
C THR A 293 -0.44 11.32 26.73
N PHE A 294 -0.64 12.07 25.64
CA PHE A 294 0.38 12.91 25.04
C PHE A 294 -0.21 14.22 24.51
N THR A 295 0.65 15.24 24.39
CA THR A 295 0.28 16.55 23.85
C THR A 295 1.01 16.78 22.55
N VAL A 296 0.27 17.18 21.51
CA VAL A 296 0.82 17.54 20.20
C VAL A 296 0.86 19.06 20.10
N LYS A 297 2.04 19.59 19.75
CA LYS A 297 2.23 21.01 19.46
C LYS A 297 2.18 21.24 17.96
N GLN A 298 1.28 22.12 17.54
CA GLN A 298 1.14 22.59 16.16
C GLN A 298 2.14 23.72 15.85
N THR A 299 2.32 24.02 14.56
CA THR A 299 3.27 25.04 14.07
C THR A 299 2.89 26.46 14.49
N ASP A 300 1.61 26.73 14.72
CA ASP A 300 1.06 28.00 15.21
C ASP A 300 1.11 28.14 16.75
N SER A 301 1.79 27.21 17.44
CA SER A 301 1.89 27.09 18.90
C SER A 301 0.63 26.63 19.63
N ASN A 302 -0.46 26.31 18.93
CA ASN A 302 -1.59 25.63 19.55
C ASN A 302 -1.20 24.21 19.97
N THR A 303 -1.90 23.69 20.97
CA THR A 303 -1.71 22.31 21.43
C THR A 303 -3.05 21.62 21.58
N PHE A 304 -3.06 20.32 21.32
CA PHE A 304 -4.15 19.44 21.73
C PHE A 304 -3.58 18.21 22.43
N THR A 305 -4.34 17.68 23.37
CA THR A 305 -3.98 16.49 24.15
C THR A 305 -4.86 15.33 23.73
N LEU A 306 -4.24 14.17 23.52
CA LEU A 306 -4.93 12.92 23.25
C LEU A 306 -4.57 11.89 24.30
N THR A 307 -5.54 11.04 24.60
CA THR A 307 -5.38 9.86 25.42
C THR A 307 -5.71 8.65 24.55
N MET A 308 -4.75 7.77 24.38
CA MET A 308 -4.86 6.57 23.55
C MET A 308 -4.95 5.33 24.44
N PRO A 309 -6.03 4.54 24.32
CA PRO A 309 -6.13 3.25 25.01
C PRO A 309 -4.95 2.33 24.69
N PRO A 310 -4.68 1.32 25.53
CA PRO A 310 -3.77 0.24 25.20
C PRO A 310 -4.06 -0.34 23.83
N HIS A 311 -3.02 -0.74 23.09
CA HIS A 311 -3.18 -1.49 21.85
C HIS A 311 -4.15 -0.81 20.86
N SER A 312 -3.98 0.48 20.56
CA SER A 312 -4.91 1.26 19.72
C SER A 312 -4.20 2.02 18.59
N MET A 313 -4.93 2.33 17.53
CA MET A 313 -4.47 3.20 16.44
C MET A 313 -5.45 4.34 16.21
N HIS A 314 -4.95 5.58 16.20
CA HIS A 314 -5.74 6.77 15.93
C HIS A 314 -5.20 7.49 14.68
N THR A 315 -6.11 7.98 13.84
CA THR A 315 -5.79 8.96 12.80
C THR A 315 -6.47 10.27 13.16
N VAL A 316 -5.69 11.34 13.24
CA VAL A 316 -6.19 12.69 13.50
C VAL A 316 -5.90 13.54 12.29
N SER A 317 -6.92 14.22 11.79
CA SER A 317 -6.80 15.14 10.66
C SER A 317 -7.45 16.47 10.99
N ASP A 318 -6.84 17.55 10.53
CA ASP A 318 -7.45 18.89 10.53
C ASP A 318 -8.41 19.11 9.35
N ALA A 319 -8.69 18.05 8.58
CA ALA A 319 -9.69 18.07 7.55
C ALA A 319 -10.99 18.61 8.14
N LYS A 320 -11.40 19.79 7.66
CA LYS A 320 -12.78 20.29 7.81
C LYS A 320 -13.69 19.32 7.07
N THR A 321 -13.99 18.21 7.71
CA THR A 321 -15.04 17.32 7.27
C THR A 321 -16.34 18.01 7.63
N CYS A 322 -17.39 17.87 6.81
CA CYS A 322 -18.70 18.33 7.22
C CYS A 322 -19.24 17.56 8.45
N ALA A 323 -18.48 16.64 9.04
CA ALA A 323 -18.90 15.87 10.18
C ALA A 323 -19.23 16.76 11.38
N ASP A 324 -18.44 17.81 11.60
CA ASP A 324 -18.64 18.71 12.74
C ASP A 324 -19.92 19.54 12.62
N ASP A 325 -20.31 19.93 11.39
CA ASP A 325 -21.50 20.74 11.14
C ASP A 325 -22.80 19.92 11.07
N THR A 326 -22.69 18.59 10.92
CA THR A 326 -23.81 17.77 10.41
C THR A 326 -24.07 16.48 11.19
N GLY A 327 -23.12 16.06 12.03
CA GLY A 327 -23.18 14.80 12.76
C GLY A 327 -22.92 13.54 11.91
N TYR A 328 -22.60 13.69 10.62
CA TYR A 328 -22.28 12.58 9.72
C TYR A 328 -20.77 12.37 9.59
N SER A 329 -20.27 11.16 9.78
CA SER A 329 -18.86 10.85 9.47
C SER A 329 -18.62 10.92 7.96
N ILE A 330 -18.13 12.07 7.46
CA ILE A 330 -17.64 12.16 6.09
C ILE A 330 -16.28 11.49 6.02
N TYR A 331 -16.23 10.44 5.23
CA TYR A 331 -14.98 9.79 4.89
C TYR A 331 -14.08 10.75 4.10
N PRO A 332 -12.76 10.78 4.35
CA PRO A 332 -11.85 11.61 3.58
C PRO A 332 -12.06 11.34 2.10
N PHE A 333 -12.22 12.43 1.36
CA PHE A 333 -12.51 12.38 -0.06
C PHE A 333 -11.26 11.87 -0.79
N THR A 334 -11.32 10.64 -1.30
CA THR A 334 -10.19 9.99 -2.01
C THR A 334 -10.07 10.43 -3.48
N GLY A 335 -10.87 11.41 -3.90
CA GLY A 335 -10.97 11.91 -5.26
C GLY A 335 -12.36 11.70 -5.88
N LYS A 336 -12.62 12.39 -6.99
CA LYS A 336 -13.85 12.25 -7.79
C LYS A 336 -13.61 11.24 -8.92
N PRO A 337 -14.58 10.39 -9.28
CA PRO A 337 -14.49 9.62 -10.52
C PRO A 337 -14.28 10.53 -11.73
N THR A 338 -13.50 10.10 -12.71
CA THR A 338 -13.30 10.87 -13.94
C THR A 338 -14.58 10.86 -14.80
N GLU A 339 -14.74 11.85 -15.69
CA GLU A 339 -15.86 11.90 -16.63
C GLU A 339 -15.96 10.63 -17.51
N GLU A 340 -14.84 9.95 -17.76
CA GLU A 340 -14.81 8.67 -18.48
C GLU A 340 -15.30 7.48 -17.63
N GLN A 341 -15.11 7.53 -16.31
CA GLN A 341 -15.56 6.49 -15.38
C GLN A 341 -17.05 6.59 -15.05
N MET A 342 -17.61 7.80 -15.12
CA MET A 342 -18.99 8.09 -14.70
C MET A 342 -20.06 7.23 -15.41
N PRO A 343 -20.02 7.00 -16.74
CA PRO A 343 -21.01 6.15 -17.40
C PRO A 343 -21.09 4.71 -16.85
N ALA A 344 -19.96 4.12 -16.47
CA ALA A 344 -19.92 2.78 -15.89
C ALA A 344 -20.53 2.75 -14.48
N ILE A 345 -20.28 3.79 -13.68
CA ILE A 345 -20.87 3.95 -12.35
C ILE A 345 -22.40 4.08 -12.46
N TRP A 346 -22.88 4.86 -13.43
CA TRP A 346 -24.32 5.08 -13.64
C TRP A 346 -25.05 3.83 -14.11
N ALA A 347 -24.36 2.94 -14.85
CA ALA A 347 -24.92 1.67 -15.30
C ALA A 347 -24.95 0.60 -14.19
N ASN A 348 -24.27 0.81 -13.06
CA ASN A 348 -24.19 -0.17 -11.98
C ASN A 348 -25.34 0.03 -10.96
N PRO A 349 -26.27 -0.95 -10.81
CA PRO A 349 -27.40 -0.83 -9.91
C PRO A 349 -27.01 -0.60 -8.45
N THR A 350 -25.91 -1.20 -7.99
CA THR A 350 -25.40 -1.02 -6.63
C THR A 350 -24.94 0.42 -6.40
N CYS A 351 -24.19 1.00 -7.35
CA CYS A 351 -23.75 2.39 -7.27
C CYS A 351 -24.95 3.35 -7.28
N THR A 352 -25.93 3.11 -8.16
CA THR A 352 -27.15 3.94 -8.19
C THR A 352 -28.01 3.78 -6.94
N GLY A 353 -28.00 2.59 -6.30
CA GLY A 353 -28.68 2.34 -5.03
C GLY A 353 -28.06 3.14 -3.89
N VAL A 354 -26.72 3.10 -3.76
CA VAL A 354 -25.99 3.92 -2.77
C VAL A 354 -26.26 5.42 -2.97
N LEU A 355 -26.30 5.88 -4.23
CA LEU A 355 -26.60 7.27 -4.54
C LEU A 355 -28.06 7.65 -4.21
N GLN A 356 -29.01 6.73 -4.40
CA GLN A 356 -30.41 6.93 -3.99
C GLN A 356 -30.54 7.01 -2.47
N ASP A 357 -29.90 6.10 -1.73
CA ASP A 357 -29.89 6.10 -0.26
C ASP A 357 -29.28 7.40 0.28
N ALA A 358 -28.21 7.88 -0.35
CA ALA A 358 -27.58 9.17 -0.05
C ALA A 358 -28.56 10.35 -0.23
N ILE A 359 -29.29 10.40 -1.35
CA ILE A 359 -30.30 11.44 -1.59
C ILE A 359 -31.46 11.36 -0.58
N ASP A 360 -31.93 10.16 -0.26
CA ASP A 360 -33.06 9.96 0.65
C ASP A 360 -32.68 10.24 2.11
N SER A 361 -31.39 10.19 2.44
CA SER A 361 -30.86 10.50 3.79
C SER A 361 -30.78 12.01 4.08
N ASP A 362 -31.23 12.89 3.16
CA ASP A 362 -31.17 14.36 3.28
C ASP A 362 -29.78 14.88 3.67
N LEU A 363 -28.80 14.55 2.84
CA LEU A 363 -27.40 14.84 3.11
C LEU A 363 -27.12 16.33 3.34
N PRO A 364 -26.07 16.63 4.12
CA PRO A 364 -25.85 17.97 4.61
C PRO A 364 -25.47 18.99 3.55
N ASP A 365 -25.91 20.22 3.78
CA ASP A 365 -25.50 21.39 3.01
C ASP A 365 -24.17 21.93 3.57
N CYS A 366 -23.07 21.39 3.07
CA CYS A 366 -21.74 21.68 3.57
C CYS A 366 -20.72 21.75 2.44
N THR A 367 -19.65 22.52 2.66
CA THR A 367 -18.61 22.77 1.65
C THR A 367 -17.29 22.13 2.08
N ILE A 368 -16.68 21.37 1.17
CA ILE A 368 -15.35 20.78 1.34
C ILE A 368 -14.37 21.39 0.34
N ASP A 369 -13.11 21.55 0.73
CA ASP A 369 -12.05 22.01 -0.15
C ASP A 369 -11.37 20.80 -0.86
N PHE A 370 -11.29 20.84 -2.19
CA PHE A 370 -10.66 19.80 -3.01
C PHE A 370 -9.91 20.44 -4.20
N GLU A 371 -8.60 20.19 -4.33
CA GLU A 371 -7.77 20.66 -5.45
C GLU A 371 -7.98 22.15 -5.78
N ALA A 372 -7.97 22.99 -4.73
CA ALA A 372 -8.22 24.44 -4.78
C ALA A 372 -9.65 24.86 -5.19
N THR A 373 -10.60 23.93 -5.23
CA THR A 373 -12.02 24.16 -5.50
C THR A 373 -12.86 23.91 -4.26
N GLN A 374 -13.89 24.73 -4.05
CA GLN A 374 -14.90 24.50 -3.01
C GLN A 374 -16.06 23.70 -3.59
N LEU A 375 -16.30 22.51 -3.03
CA LEU A 375 -17.37 21.60 -3.45
C LEU A 375 -18.45 21.55 -2.38
N ASN A 376 -19.69 21.87 -2.75
CA ASN A 376 -20.83 21.70 -1.87
C ASN A 376 -21.40 20.27 -2.01
N VAL A 377 -21.33 19.47 -0.95
CA VAL A 377 -21.65 18.03 -0.98
C VAL A 377 -23.07 17.77 -1.50
N ARG A 378 -24.06 18.51 -0.98
CA ARG A 378 -25.46 18.41 -1.41
C ARG A 378 -25.62 18.75 -2.90
N THR A 379 -24.95 19.80 -3.36
CA THR A 379 -24.99 20.23 -4.77
C THR A 379 -24.39 19.18 -5.68
N GLU A 380 -23.19 18.69 -5.36
CA GLU A 380 -22.48 17.70 -6.17
C GLU A 380 -23.28 16.39 -6.28
N LEU A 381 -23.82 15.88 -5.18
CA LEU A 381 -24.63 14.67 -5.18
C LEU A 381 -25.95 14.85 -5.93
N THR A 382 -26.56 16.03 -5.86
CA THR A 382 -27.77 16.33 -6.63
C THR A 382 -27.48 16.35 -8.13
N VAL A 383 -26.36 16.95 -8.53
CA VAL A 383 -25.90 16.94 -9.92
C VAL A 383 -25.65 15.51 -10.39
N ASP A 384 -24.90 14.72 -9.62
CA ASP A 384 -24.59 13.34 -9.98
C ASP A 384 -25.85 12.46 -10.03
N ALA A 385 -26.75 12.53 -9.04
CA ALA A 385 -28.00 11.78 -9.03
C ALA A 385 -28.91 12.15 -10.21
N THR A 386 -28.89 13.41 -10.65
CA THR A 386 -29.59 13.85 -11.87
C THR A 386 -28.97 13.22 -13.11
N ARG A 387 -27.64 13.24 -13.22
CA ARG A 387 -26.91 12.64 -14.35
C ARG A 387 -27.06 11.11 -14.39
N CYS A 388 -27.14 10.45 -13.23
CA CYS A 388 -27.39 9.02 -13.10
C CYS A 388 -28.84 8.59 -13.39
N GLY A 389 -29.79 9.53 -13.53
CA GLY A 389 -31.21 9.20 -13.68
C GLY A 389 -31.89 8.66 -12.40
N VAL A 390 -31.26 8.83 -11.23
CA VAL A 390 -31.77 8.35 -9.93
C VAL A 390 -33.10 9.01 -9.57
N PHE A 391 -33.29 10.30 -9.89
CA PHE A 391 -34.58 10.96 -9.65
C PHE A 391 -35.72 10.48 -10.55
N GLU A 392 -35.42 9.92 -11.73
CA GLU A 392 -36.44 9.40 -12.65
C GLU A 392 -37.00 8.04 -12.21
N SER A 393 -36.17 7.20 -11.58
CA SER A 393 -36.58 5.90 -11.04
C SER A 393 -37.56 6.07 -9.86
N ARG A 394 -37.35 7.06 -8.99
CA ARG A 394 -38.26 7.43 -7.90
C ARG A 394 -39.65 7.85 -8.40
N ARG A 395 -39.72 8.61 -9.49
CA ARG A 395 -41.00 8.99 -10.14
C ARG A 395 -41.73 7.81 -10.76
N LYS A 396 -41.02 6.78 -11.23
CA LYS A 396 -41.63 5.53 -11.73
C LYS A 396 -42.15 4.66 -10.59
N MET A 397 -41.41 4.53 -9.48
CA MET A 397 -41.85 3.76 -8.31
C MET A 397 -43.05 4.38 -7.58
N LEU A 398 -43.12 5.71 -7.46
CA LEU A 398 -44.27 6.39 -6.83
C LEU A 398 -45.54 6.42 -7.71
N ARG A 399 -45.45 5.97 -8.96
CA ARG A 399 -46.56 5.90 -9.93
C ARG A 399 -47.02 4.46 -10.22
N ALA A 400 -46.33 3.45 -9.68
CA ALA A 400 -46.74 2.05 -9.66
C ALA A 400 -47.41 1.75 -8.32
#